data_AF-A0A968ZXR5-F1
#
_entry.id   AF-A0A968ZXR5-F1
#
_cell.length_a   1.000
_cell.length_b   1.000
_cell.length_c   1.000
_cell.angle_alpha   90.00
_cell.angle_beta   90.00
_cell.angle_gamma   90.00
#
_symmetry.space_group_name_H-M   'P 1'
#
loop_
_entity.id
_entity.type
_entity.pdbx_description
1 polymer ?
#
loop_
_entity_poly.entity_id
_entity_poly.type
_entity_poly.pdbx_seq_one_letter_code
_entity_poly.pdbx_strand_id
1 'polypeptide(L)'
;MLTSISKIQRHTAGLSYEDLMQDERTLDAIVHNLQIIGEATKQIPDSLRSKYPQIQWKAIAGMRDIIAHAYFSINTRIVWNVIQQELKPLKDCIEQLQQNENLDP
;
A
#
# COMPACT_ATOMS: atom_id res chain seq x y z
N MET A 1 0.78 -9.26 1.53
CA MET A 1 0.56 -7.82 1.80
C MET A 1 1.64 -7.22 2.70
N LEU A 2 1.83 -7.68 3.94
CA LEU A 2 2.80 -7.12 4.90
C LEU A 2 4.25 -7.06 4.38
N THR A 3 4.68 -8.06 3.61
CA THR A 3 5.99 -8.07 2.95
C THR A 3 6.16 -6.88 2.00
N SER A 4 5.15 -6.56 1.19
CA SER A 4 5.17 -5.43 0.25
C SER A 4 5.20 -4.10 0.98
N ILE A 5 4.40 -3.96 2.04
CA ILE A 5 4.44 -2.77 2.91
C ILE A 5 5.86 -2.59 3.49
N SER A 6 6.45 -3.66 4.02
CA SER A 6 7.79 -3.62 4.63
C SER A 6 8.89 -3.31 3.61
N LYS A 7 8.76 -3.78 2.37
CA LYS A 7 9.67 -3.41 1.27
C LYS A 7 9.58 -1.92 0.98
N ILE A 8 8.37 -1.38 0.79
CA ILE A 8 8.17 0.05 0.54
C ILE A 8 8.79 0.89 1.66
N GLN A 9 8.46 0.59 2.93
CA GLN A 9 9.00 1.31 4.08
C GLN A 9 10.53 1.30 4.13
N ARG A 10 11.17 0.19 3.75
CA ARG A 10 12.63 0.09 3.69
C ARG A 10 13.22 0.90 2.55
N HIS A 11 12.59 0.87 1.38
CA HIS A 11 13.05 1.61 0.20
C HIS A 11 12.90 3.12 0.37
N THR A 12 11.94 3.58 1.17
CA THR A 12 11.68 5.00 1.39
C THR A 12 12.25 5.54 2.71
N ALA A 13 12.92 4.69 3.49
CA ALA A 13 13.48 5.08 4.77
C ALA A 13 14.52 6.20 4.59
N GLY A 14 14.24 7.36 5.17
CA GLY A 14 15.14 8.53 5.12
C GLY A 14 15.15 9.29 3.78
N LEU A 15 14.34 8.89 2.80
CA LEU A 15 14.21 9.63 1.55
C LEU A 15 13.28 10.84 1.73
N SER A 16 13.63 11.95 1.10
CA SER A 16 12.68 13.02 0.80
C SER A 16 11.83 12.66 -0.43
N TYR A 17 10.81 13.47 -0.71
CA TYR A 17 10.05 13.34 -1.95
C TYR A 17 10.95 13.58 -3.16
N GLU A 18 11.80 14.60 -3.07
CA GLU A 18 12.72 15.00 -4.14
C GLU A 18 13.73 13.88 -4.44
N ASP A 19 14.27 13.22 -3.41
CA ASP A 19 15.16 12.06 -3.57
C ASP A 19 14.46 10.93 -4.34
N LEU A 20 13.21 10.62 -3.97
CA LEU A 20 12.43 9.58 -4.63
C LEU A 20 12.16 9.89 -6.10
N MET A 21 11.95 11.17 -6.45
CA MET A 21 11.72 11.59 -7.84
C MET A 21 12.97 11.51 -8.72
N GLN A 22 14.16 11.37 -8.13
CA GLN A 22 15.42 11.17 -8.85
C GLN A 22 15.84 9.69 -8.92
N ASP A 23 15.14 8.78 -8.22
CA ASP A 23 15.43 7.35 -8.21
C ASP A 23 14.26 6.56 -8.83
N GLU A 24 14.24 6.53 -10.16
CA GLU A 24 13.24 5.80 -10.97
C GLU A 24 13.12 4.33 -10.56
N ARG A 25 14.24 3.66 -10.28
CA ARG A 25 14.25 2.26 -9.85
C ARG A 25 13.51 2.08 -8.53
N THR A 26 13.70 2.98 -7.58
CA THR A 26 12.99 2.93 -6.29
C THR A 26 11.51 3.24 -6.47
N LEU A 27 11.16 4.23 -7.31
CA LEU A 27 9.77 4.53 -7.65
C LEU A 27 9.06 3.32 -8.28
N ASP A 28 9.67 2.66 -9.26
CA ASP A 28 9.13 1.46 -9.91
C ASP A 28 8.92 0.32 -8.90
N ALA A 29 9.89 0.10 -8.01
CA ALA A 29 9.78 -0.90 -6.96
C ALA A 29 8.60 -0.61 -6.01
N ILE A 30 8.40 0.67 -5.64
CA ILE A 30 7.28 1.08 -4.80
C ILE A 30 5.95 0.86 -5.52
N VAL A 31 5.85 1.35 -6.75
CA VAL A 31 4.66 1.21 -7.61
C VAL A 31 4.25 -0.25 -7.75
N HIS A 32 5.19 -1.14 -8.03
CA HIS A 32 4.93 -2.57 -8.09
C HIS A 32 4.40 -3.14 -6.76
N ASN A 33 5.00 -2.75 -5.63
CA ASN A 33 4.55 -3.22 -4.32
C ASN A 33 3.16 -2.67 -3.94
N LEU A 34 2.81 -1.45 -4.36
CA LEU A 34 1.47 -0.89 -4.18
C LEU A 34 0.41 -1.65 -4.97
N GLN A 35 0.73 -2.10 -6.20
CA GLN A 35 -0.16 -2.96 -6.98
C GLN A 35 -0.42 -4.31 -6.27
N ILE A 36 0.62 -4.92 -5.70
CA ILE A 36 0.48 -6.16 -4.91
C ILE A 36 -0.41 -5.93 -3.68
N ILE A 37 -0.25 -4.80 -2.99
CA ILE A 37 -1.09 -4.44 -1.83
C ILE A 37 -2.56 -4.30 -2.27
N GLY A 38 -2.83 -3.59 -3.37
CA GLY A 38 -4.19 -3.42 -3.88
C GLY A 38 -4.85 -4.75 -4.24
N GLU A 39 -4.11 -5.64 -4.91
CA GLU A 39 -4.63 -6.97 -5.28
C GLU A 39 -4.89 -7.84 -4.04
N ALA A 40 -3.96 -7.87 -3.08
CA ALA A 40 -4.15 -8.61 -1.84
C ALA A 40 -5.33 -8.08 -1.01
N THR A 41 -5.63 -6.78 -1.11
CA THR A 41 -6.77 -6.17 -0.40
C THR A 41 -8.11 -6.68 -0.91
N LYS A 42 -8.22 -7.01 -2.20
CA LYS A 42 -9.45 -7.58 -2.78
C LYS A 42 -9.79 -8.95 -2.21
N GLN A 43 -8.79 -9.67 -1.70
CA GLN A 43 -8.97 -11.00 -1.09
C GLN A 43 -9.45 -10.95 0.36
N ILE A 44 -9.46 -9.77 0.99
CA ILE A 44 -9.99 -9.62 2.36
C ILE A 44 -11.53 -9.65 2.27
N PRO A 45 -12.22 -10.54 3.02
CA PRO A 45 -13.69 -10.59 3.06
C PRO A 45 -14.32 -9.24 3.44
N ASP A 46 -15.46 -8.91 2.83
CA ASP A 46 -16.21 -7.70 3.15
C ASP A 46 -16.61 -7.65 4.63
N SER A 47 -16.98 -8.79 5.21
CA SER A 47 -17.32 -8.91 6.64
C SER A 47 -16.18 -8.45 7.55
N LEU A 48 -14.92 -8.71 7.18
CA LEU A 48 -13.75 -8.23 7.91
C LEU A 48 -13.49 -6.75 7.62
N ARG A 49 -13.57 -6.32 6.36
CA ARG A 49 -13.39 -4.90 5.99
C ARG A 49 -14.38 -3.99 6.74
N SER A 50 -15.63 -4.43 6.91
CA SER A 50 -16.66 -3.70 7.66
C SER A 50 -16.33 -3.53 9.16
N LYS A 51 -15.52 -4.40 9.77
CA LYS A 51 -15.08 -4.25 11.16
C LYS A 51 -14.03 -3.14 11.35
N TYR A 52 -13.36 -2.74 10.27
CA TYR A 52 -12.27 -1.75 10.29
C TYR A 52 -12.56 -0.58 9.31
N PRO A 53 -13.63 0.20 9.53
CA PRO A 53 -14.06 1.27 8.61
C PRO A 53 -13.09 2.46 8.52
N GLN A 54 -12.15 2.58 9.45
CA GLN A 54 -11.10 3.59 9.42
C GLN A 54 -10.09 3.39 8.28
N ILE A 55 -10.01 2.17 7.74
CA ILE A 55 -9.14 1.87 6.60
C ILE A 55 -9.92 2.09 5.31
N GLN A 56 -9.32 2.82 4.38
CA GLN A 56 -9.92 3.15 3.08
C GLN A 56 -9.85 1.96 2.10
N TRP A 57 -10.47 0.82 2.45
CA TRP A 57 -10.36 -0.44 1.73
C TRP A 57 -10.64 -0.33 0.23
N LYS A 58 -11.68 0.42 -0.15
CA LYS A 58 -12.05 0.62 -1.56
C LYS A 58 -10.96 1.36 -2.33
N ALA A 59 -10.36 2.39 -1.73
CA ALA A 59 -9.28 3.16 -2.35
C ALA A 59 -8.01 2.29 -2.51
N ILE A 60 -7.67 1.50 -1.49
CA ILE A 60 -6.51 0.60 -1.53
C ILE A 60 -6.71 -0.49 -2.58
N ALA A 61 -7.88 -1.13 -2.64
CA ALA A 61 -8.20 -2.14 -3.65
C ALA A 61 -8.17 -1.58 -5.08
N GLY A 62 -8.60 -0.32 -5.27
CA GLY A 62 -8.55 0.39 -6.55
C GLY A 62 -7.16 0.94 -6.91
N MET A 63 -6.18 0.87 -6.01
CA MET A 63 -4.85 1.46 -6.20
C MET A 63 -4.10 0.86 -7.39
N ARG A 64 -4.25 -0.46 -7.60
CA ARG A 64 -3.70 -1.14 -8.78
C ARG A 64 -4.21 -0.51 -10.07
N ASP A 65 -5.52 -0.28 -10.16
CA ASP A 65 -6.16 0.18 -11.38
C ASP A 65 -5.80 1.65 -11.66
N ILE A 66 -5.72 2.47 -10.60
CA ILE A 66 -5.21 3.85 -10.69
C ILE A 66 -3.77 3.87 -11.18
N ILE A 67 -2.88 3.07 -10.60
CA ILE A 67 -1.45 3.03 -10.94
C ILE A 67 -1.23 2.46 -12.35
N ALA A 68 -1.92 1.39 -12.72
CA ALA A 68 -1.75 0.73 -14.01
C ALA A 68 -2.26 1.60 -15.16
N HIS A 69 -3.37 2.33 -14.98
CA HIS A 69 -3.88 3.24 -16.00
C HIS A 69 -3.14 4.58 -16.03
N ALA A 70 -2.64 5.04 -14.89
CA ALA A 70 -1.92 6.30 -14.80
C ALA A 70 -0.42 6.17 -15.08
N TYR A 71 0.17 5.04 -15.46
CA TYR A 71 1.65 4.89 -15.50
C TYR A 71 2.40 5.96 -16.33
N PHE A 72 1.74 6.63 -17.29
CA PHE A 72 2.29 7.78 -18.03
C PHE A 72 2.03 9.17 -17.38
N SER A 73 1.20 9.23 -16.33
CA SER A 73 0.71 10.43 -15.64
C SER A 73 0.50 10.21 -14.13
N ILE A 74 1.19 9.22 -13.52
CA ILE A 74 1.04 8.89 -12.10
C ILE A 74 1.31 10.17 -11.33
N ASN A 75 0.33 10.58 -10.53
CA ASN A 75 0.53 11.67 -9.60
C ASN A 75 1.41 11.15 -8.46
N THR A 76 2.72 11.34 -8.60
CA THR A 76 3.73 10.88 -7.63
C THR A 76 3.57 11.50 -6.25
N ARG A 77 2.89 12.66 -6.13
CA ARG A 77 2.50 13.21 -4.82
C ARG A 77 1.48 12.33 -4.10
N ILE A 78 0.54 11.71 -4.84
CA ILE A 78 -0.43 10.77 -4.25
C ILE A 78 0.31 9.53 -3.76
N VAL A 79 1.21 8.98 -4.58
CA VAL A 79 2.05 7.84 -4.18
C VAL A 79 2.85 8.17 -2.92
N TRP A 80 3.47 9.36 -2.86
CA TRP A 80 4.19 9.82 -1.68
C TRP A 80 3.29 9.93 -0.44
N ASN A 81 2.10 10.49 -0.58
CA ASN A 81 1.14 10.60 0.53
C ASN A 81 0.77 9.20 1.08
N VAL A 82 0.45 8.25 0.20
CA VAL A 82 0.14 6.87 0.59
C VAL A 82 1.29 6.26 1.40
N ILE A 83 2.54 6.42 0.95
CA ILE A 83 3.72 5.93 1.64
C ILE A 83 3.82 6.49 3.06
N GLN A 84 3.60 7.80 3.21
CA GLN A 84 3.82 8.51 4.47
C GLN A 84 2.67 8.35 5.47
N GLN A 85 1.42 8.27 4.99
CA GLN A 85 0.24 8.39 5.84
C GLN A 85 -0.57 7.09 5.93
N GLU A 86 -0.67 6.33 4.83
CA GLU A 86 -1.68 5.27 4.72
C GLU A 86 -1.10 3.87 4.97
N LEU A 87 0.19 3.65 4.65
CA LEU A 87 0.82 2.33 4.78
C LEU A 87 0.94 1.85 6.23
N LYS A 88 1.21 2.74 7.18
CA LYS A 88 1.35 2.38 8.60
C LYS A 88 0.01 1.96 9.22
N PRO A 89 -1.09 2.73 9.11
CA PRO A 89 -2.41 2.30 9.56
C PRO A 89 -2.85 0.97 8.93
N LEU A 90 -2.60 0.78 7.63
CA LEU A 90 -2.91 -0.47 6.95
C LEU A 90 -2.12 -1.64 7.54
N LYS A 91 -0.80 -1.48 7.73
CA LYS A 91 0.05 -2.51 8.32
C LYS A 91 -0.49 -2.97 9.68
N ASP A 92 -0.78 -2.02 10.55
CA ASP A 92 -1.22 -2.29 11.92
C ASP A 92 -2.57 -3.01 11.93
N CYS A 93 -3.48 -2.62 11.05
CA CYS A 93 -4.76 -3.30 10.88
C CYS A 93 -4.60 -4.75 10.41
N ILE A 94 -3.72 -5.00 9.43
CA ILE A 94 -3.48 -6.36 8.91
C ILE A 94 -2.80 -7.25 9.95
N GLU A 95 -1.85 -6.71 10.72
CA GLU A 95 -1.22 -7.42 11.84
C GLU A 95 -2.26 -7.79 12.92
N GLN A 96 -3.18 -6.88 13.26
CA GLN A 96 -4.29 -7.16 14.18
C GLN A 96 -5.24 -8.23 13.62
N LEU A 97 -5.57 -8.18 12.33
CA LEU A 97 -6.42 -9.18 11.68
C LEU A 97 -5.80 -10.59 11.75
N GLN A 98 -4.49 -10.72 11.50
CA GLN A 98 -3.79 -12.00 11.62
C GLN A 98 -3.80 -12.54 13.06
N GLN A 99 -3.63 -11.67 14.05
CA GLN A 99 -3.63 -12.05 15.47
C GLN A 99 -5.02 -12.45 15.98
N ASN A 100 -6.08 -11.75 15.54
CA ASN A 100 -7.43 -11.92 16.09
C ASN A 100 -8.23 -13.05 15.43
N GLU A 101 -7.95 -13.37 14.17
CA GLU A 101 -8.76 -14.31 13.38
C GLU A 101 -8.05 -15.66 13.14
N ASN A 102 -6.88 -15.92 13.76
CA ASN A 102 -6.04 -17.12 13.50
C ASN A 102 -5.91 -17.40 11.99
N LEU A 103 -5.72 -16.34 11.21
CA LEU A 103 -5.45 -16.49 9.77
C LEU A 103 -4.01 -17.02 9.67
N ASP A 104 -3.90 -18.36 9.52
CA ASP A 104 -2.61 -19.05 9.40
C ASP A 104 -1.76 -18.41 8.28
N PRO A 105 -0.41 -18.43 8.42
CA PRO A 105 0.53 -17.75 7.52
C PRO A 105 0.43 -18.12 6.04
#